data_AF-E8QYZ6-F1
#
_entry.id   AF-E8QYZ6-F1
#
_cell.length_a   1.000
_cell.length_b   1.000
_cell.length_c   1.000
_cell.angle_alpha   90.00
_cell.angle_beta   90.00
_cell.angle_gamma   90.00
#
_symmetry.space_group_name_H-M   'P 1'
#
loop_
_entity.id
_entity.type
_entity.pdbx_description
1 polymer ?
#
loop_
_entity_poly.entity_id
_entity_poly.type
_entity_poly.pdbx_seq_one_letter_code
_entity_poly.pdbx_strand_id
1 'polypeptide(L)'
;MPCRDHLVQVAERFEELAQRGVVIAVSFADGWRIDAFRAERDWPMPIVSDPERRLYHAFGIDRLPWWRVWTPGVLARSAVLIARGYRPRRPTEDIYQGGGNVVLDGRGQLVWRRVGRGPDDRPSVETLLDAMKRAQTRSST
;
A
#
# COMPACT_ATOMS: atom_id res chain seq x y z
N MET A 1 -7.53 -5.77 7.00
CA MET A 1 -6.89 -4.43 7.18
C MET A 1 -6.72 -3.93 5.78
N PRO A 2 -7.23 -2.76 5.39
CA PRO A 2 -7.37 -2.38 3.98
C PRO A 2 -6.06 -2.44 3.18
N CYS A 3 -4.93 -2.13 3.84
CA CYS A 3 -3.59 -2.28 3.26
C CYS A 3 -3.21 -3.74 2.97
N ARG A 4 -3.53 -4.66 3.87
CA ARG A 4 -3.30 -6.11 3.73
C ARG A 4 -4.22 -6.70 2.67
N ASP A 5 -5.48 -6.28 2.65
CA ASP A 5 -6.50 -6.79 1.72
C ASP A 5 -6.11 -6.43 0.28
N HIS A 6 -5.61 -5.21 0.03
CA HIS A 6 -5.04 -4.82 -1.26
C HIS A 6 -3.79 -5.63 -1.63
N LEU A 7 -2.88 -5.85 -0.68
CA LEU A 7 -1.67 -6.65 -0.93
C LEU A 7 -2.01 -8.09 -1.33
N VAL A 8 -3.07 -8.67 -0.74
CA VAL A 8 -3.60 -9.98 -1.11
C VAL A 8 -4.10 -9.97 -2.56
N GLN A 9 -4.88 -8.97 -2.97
CA GLN A 9 -5.36 -8.86 -4.37
C GLN A 9 -4.21 -8.75 -5.38
N VAL A 10 -3.16 -8.00 -5.04
CA VAL A 10 -1.95 -7.90 -5.86
C VAL A 10 -1.21 -9.24 -5.92
N ALA A 11 -1.12 -9.96 -4.79
CA ALA A 11 -0.47 -11.27 -4.73
C ALA A 11 -1.22 -12.34 -5.55
N GLU A 12 -2.56 -12.34 -5.51
CA GLU A 12 -3.41 -13.27 -6.27
C GLU A 12 -3.24 -13.12 -7.79
N ARG A 13 -2.88 -11.92 -8.25
CA ARG A 13 -2.65 -11.61 -9.67
C ARG A 13 -1.21 -11.25 -9.97
N PHE A 14 -0.29 -11.70 -9.13
CA PHE A 14 1.11 -11.35 -9.23
C PHE A 14 1.73 -11.78 -10.56
N GLU A 15 1.40 -12.97 -11.07
CA GLU A 15 1.95 -13.47 -12.33
C GLU A 15 1.64 -12.53 -13.51
N GLU A 16 0.41 -12.03 -13.60
CA GLU A 16 0.00 -11.07 -14.64
C GLU A 16 0.77 -9.74 -14.54
N LEU A 17 1.01 -9.28 -13.32
CA LEU A 17 1.78 -8.06 -13.08
C LEU A 17 3.27 -8.29 -13.36
N ALA A 18 3.81 -9.44 -12.96
CA ALA A 18 5.23 -9.80 -13.13
C ALA A 18 5.62 -9.97 -14.60
N GLN A 19 4.70 -10.45 -15.45
CA GLN A 19 4.87 -10.46 -16.91
C GLN A 19 5.03 -9.04 -17.50
N ARG A 20 4.60 -8.01 -16.76
CA ARG A 20 4.64 -6.61 -17.21
C ARG A 20 5.75 -5.78 -16.58
N GLY A 21 6.42 -6.29 -15.56
CA GLY A 21 7.50 -5.58 -14.91
C GLY A 21 7.73 -6.05 -13.48
N VAL A 22 8.63 -5.37 -12.79
CA VAL A 22 8.97 -5.68 -11.40
C VAL A 22 7.92 -5.08 -10.47
N VAL A 23 7.38 -5.90 -9.57
CA VAL A 23 6.46 -5.46 -8.50
C VAL A 23 7.18 -5.59 -7.16
N ILE A 24 7.19 -4.52 -6.38
CA ILE A 24 7.80 -4.47 -5.04
C ILE A 24 6.78 -3.87 -4.08
N ALA A 25 6.53 -4.56 -2.96
CA ALA A 25 5.75 -3.97 -1.87
C ALA A 25 6.70 -3.22 -0.93
N VAL A 26 6.33 -2.01 -0.51
CA VAL A 26 7.13 -1.19 0.40
C VAL A 26 6.33 -0.91 1.66
N SER A 27 6.96 -1.09 2.82
CA SER A 27 6.39 -0.78 4.13
C SER A 27 7.35 0.10 4.91
N PHE A 28 6.82 1.04 5.69
CA PHE A 28 7.60 1.83 6.64
C PHE A 28 7.81 1.13 8.00
N ALA A 29 7.39 -0.13 8.12
CA ALA A 29 7.66 -0.94 9.28
C ALA A 29 9.15 -1.29 9.38
N ASP A 30 9.70 -1.33 10.60
CA ASP A 30 11.07 -1.77 10.87
C ASP A 30 11.31 -3.21 10.37
N GLY A 31 12.57 -3.53 10.03
CA GLY A 31 12.96 -4.80 9.41
C GLY A 31 12.41 -6.06 10.11
N TRP A 32 12.49 -6.11 11.45
CA TRP A 32 11.98 -7.26 12.21
C TRP A 32 10.47 -7.49 12.06
N ARG A 33 9.68 -6.42 11.88
CA ARG A 33 8.23 -6.54 11.64
C ARG A 33 7.95 -7.01 10.22
N ILE A 34 8.80 -6.64 9.26
CA ILE A 34 8.70 -7.15 7.90
C ILE A 34 9.05 -8.63 7.85
N ASP A 35 10.05 -9.09 8.61
CA ASP A 35 10.39 -10.51 8.67
C ASP A 35 9.25 -11.34 9.26
N ALA A 36 8.63 -10.86 10.35
CA ALA A 36 7.43 -11.48 10.90
C ALA A 36 6.28 -11.50 9.87
N PHE A 37 6.04 -10.40 9.16
CA PHE A 37 4.99 -10.30 8.14
C PHE A 37 5.25 -11.21 6.93
N ARG A 38 6.51 -11.39 6.54
CA ARG A 38 6.94 -12.33 5.50
C ARG A 38 6.74 -13.78 5.95
N ALA A 39 6.94 -14.08 7.23
CA ALA A 39 6.73 -15.43 7.77
C ALA A 39 5.24 -15.82 7.86
N GLU A 40 4.31 -14.84 7.89
CA GLU A 40 2.87 -15.13 7.91
C GLU A 40 2.35 -15.74 6.60
N ARG A 41 3.02 -15.49 5.46
CA ARG A 41 2.61 -15.97 4.14
C ARG A 41 3.77 -15.87 3.14
N ASP A 42 3.89 -16.85 2.26
CA ASP A 42 4.74 -16.74 1.07
C ASP A 42 4.18 -15.68 0.11
N TRP A 43 4.74 -14.48 0.19
CA TRP A 43 4.41 -13.38 -0.71
C TRP A 43 5.20 -13.52 -2.01
N PRO A 44 4.55 -13.46 -3.18
CA PRO A 44 5.21 -13.72 -4.46
C PRO A 44 6.09 -12.53 -4.90
N MET A 45 5.92 -11.35 -4.29
CA MET A 45 6.75 -10.18 -4.52
C MET A 45 7.73 -9.93 -3.35
N PRO A 46 8.88 -9.28 -3.61
CA PRO A 46 9.71 -8.75 -2.54
C PRO A 46 8.96 -7.67 -1.74
N ILE A 47 9.10 -7.72 -0.42
CA ILE A 47 8.58 -6.72 0.52
C ILE A 47 9.76 -5.98 1.14
N VAL A 48 9.90 -4.67 0.94
CA VAL A 48 11.06 -3.89 1.39
C VAL A 48 10.67 -2.95 2.54
N SER A 49 11.59 -2.77 3.48
CA SER A 49 11.49 -1.83 4.61
C SER A 49 12.02 -0.45 4.20
N ASP A 50 11.23 0.59 4.45
CA ASP A 50 11.61 2.00 4.36
C ASP A 50 11.21 2.75 5.65
N PRO A 51 11.85 2.47 6.80
CA PRO A 51 11.44 3.03 8.10
C PRO A 51 11.51 4.56 8.15
N GLU A 52 12.45 5.11 7.39
CA GLU A 52 12.70 6.54 7.26
C GLU A 52 11.79 7.21 6.22
N ARG A 53 10.92 6.44 5.55
CA ARG A 53 9.92 6.92 4.60
C ARG A 53 10.51 7.69 3.42
N ARG A 54 11.75 7.37 3.01
CA ARG A 54 12.44 8.07 1.92
C ARG A 54 11.70 7.92 0.60
N LEU A 55 11.20 6.71 0.30
CA LEU A 55 10.42 6.44 -0.90
C LEU A 55 9.04 7.11 -0.83
N TYR A 56 8.41 7.08 0.34
CA TYR A 56 7.14 7.76 0.56
C TYR A 56 7.27 9.26 0.27
N HIS A 57 8.29 9.94 0.82
CA HIS A 57 8.55 11.35 0.57
C HIS A 57 8.95 11.62 -0.89
N ALA A 58 9.82 10.81 -1.50
CA ALA A 58 10.20 10.95 -2.90
C ALA A 58 8.99 10.86 -3.85
N PHE A 59 7.99 10.06 -3.49
CA PHE A 59 6.75 9.92 -4.24
C PHE A 59 5.60 10.76 -3.68
N GLY A 60 5.82 11.70 -2.76
CA GLY A 60 4.77 12.58 -2.22
C GLY A 60 3.60 11.82 -1.57
N ILE A 61 3.89 10.70 -0.92
CA ILE A 61 2.95 9.87 -0.15
C ILE A 61 3.12 10.25 1.33
N ASP A 62 2.60 11.41 1.68
CA ASP A 62 2.75 11.95 3.03
C ASP A 62 1.67 11.43 4.00
N ARG A 63 1.76 11.90 5.25
CA ARG A 63 0.76 11.61 6.28
C ARG A 63 -0.60 12.21 5.88
N LEU A 64 -1.64 11.43 6.09
CA LEU A 64 -3.02 11.84 5.97
C LEU A 64 -3.40 12.74 7.14
N PRO A 65 -4.18 13.81 6.89
CA PRO A 65 -4.76 14.58 7.96
C PRO A 65 -5.74 13.74 8.76
N TRP A 66 -5.87 14.05 10.06
CA TRP A 66 -6.63 13.24 11.00
C TRP A 66 -8.08 12.99 10.58
N TRP A 67 -8.74 13.96 9.93
CA TRP A 67 -10.13 13.84 9.46
C TRP A 67 -10.32 12.83 8.31
N ARG A 68 -9.24 12.44 7.62
CA ARG A 68 -9.26 11.35 6.62
C ARG A 68 -9.06 9.97 7.23
N VAL A 69 -8.53 9.90 8.45
CA VAL A 69 -8.36 8.66 9.22
C VAL A 69 -9.60 8.40 10.08
N TRP A 70 -10.11 9.43 10.75
CA TRP A 70 -11.27 9.37 11.64
C TRP A 70 -12.56 9.74 10.91
N THR A 71 -13.02 8.86 10.02
CA THR A 71 -14.30 9.05 9.34
C THR A 71 -15.49 8.65 10.24
N PRO A 72 -16.71 9.17 9.99
CA PRO A 72 -17.90 8.78 10.75
C PRO A 72 -18.12 7.26 10.78
N GLY A 73 -17.85 6.56 9.66
CA GLY A 73 -17.96 5.10 9.58
C GLY A 73 -16.95 4.37 10.47
N VAL A 74 -15.69 4.83 10.52
CA VAL A 74 -14.65 4.28 11.42
C VAL A 74 -15.04 4.48 12.88
N LEU A 75 -15.54 5.67 13.23
CA LEU A 75 -16.00 5.98 14.58
C LEU A 75 -17.20 5.13 14.98
N ALA A 76 -18.21 4.98 14.11
CA ALA A 76 -19.38 4.15 14.35
C ALA A 76 -19.00 2.68 14.57
N ARG A 77 -18.13 2.13 13.72
CA ARG A 77 -17.61 0.76 13.87
C ARG A 77 -16.85 0.58 15.19
N SER A 78 -16.03 1.56 15.55
CA SER A 78 -15.27 1.55 16.80
C SER A 78 -16.20 1.58 18.02
N ALA A 79 -17.26 2.40 17.98
CA ALA A 79 -18.26 2.47 19.05
C ALA A 79 -18.99 1.13 19.25
N VAL A 80 -19.38 0.45 18.16
CA VAL A 80 -20.00 -0.89 18.23
C VAL A 80 -19.05 -1.91 18.87
N LEU A 81 -17.75 -1.88 18.52
CA LEU A 81 -16.76 -2.79 19.10
C LEU A 81 -16.56 -2.54 20.60
N ILE A 82 -16.48 -1.27 21.01
CA ILE A 82 -16.34 -0.88 22.42
C ILE A 82 -17.59 -1.31 23.22
N ALA A 83 -18.79 -1.11 22.66
CA ALA A 83 -20.04 -1.54 23.28
C ALA A 83 -20.11 -3.08 23.46
N ARG A 84 -19.39 -3.84 22.61
CA ARG A 84 -19.23 -5.30 22.70
C ARG A 84 -18.08 -5.74 23.63
N GLY A 85 -17.49 -4.82 24.38
CA GLY A 85 -16.42 -5.11 25.35
C GLY A 85 -15.02 -5.18 24.74
N TYR A 86 -14.86 -4.85 23.44
CA TYR A 86 -13.54 -4.80 22.82
C TYR A 86 -12.78 -3.56 23.30
N ARG A 87 -11.55 -3.76 23.80
CA ARG A 87 -10.67 -2.65 24.18
C ARG A 87 -9.74 -2.31 23.03
N PRO A 88 -9.80 -1.07 22.48
CA PRO A 88 -8.89 -0.64 21.42
C PRO A 88 -7.44 -0.75 21.90
N ARG A 89 -6.61 -1.48 21.15
CA ARG A 89 -5.16 -1.46 21.35
C ARG A 89 -4.59 -0.22 20.67
N ARG A 90 -3.53 0.34 21.28
CA ARG A 90 -2.75 1.37 20.60
C ARG A 90 -2.19 0.79 19.30
N PRO A 91 -2.36 1.47 18.16
CA PRO A 91 -1.72 1.06 16.92
C PRO A 91 -0.21 0.96 17.13
N THR A 92 0.38 -0.10 16.59
CA THR A 92 1.83 -0.33 16.62
C THR A 92 2.56 0.48 15.55
N GLU A 93 1.82 1.03 14.58
CA GLU A 93 2.32 1.79 13.44
C GLU A 93 1.61 3.14 13.35
N ASP A 94 2.21 4.07 12.60
CA ASP A 94 1.62 5.38 12.35
C ASP A 94 0.40 5.26 11.42
N ILE A 95 -0.80 5.23 12.01
CA ILE A 95 -2.07 5.15 11.29
C ILE A 95 -2.36 6.36 10.39
N TYR A 96 -1.61 7.46 10.57
CA TYR A 96 -1.72 8.62 9.70
C TYR A 96 -0.84 8.48 8.47
N GLN A 97 0.13 7.57 8.44
CA GLN A 97 0.95 7.39 7.24
C GLN A 97 0.08 6.90 6.07
N GLY A 98 0.06 7.68 4.99
CA GLY A 98 -0.68 7.33 3.78
C GLY A 98 -0.07 6.14 3.05
N GLY A 99 -0.91 5.42 2.31
CA GLY A 99 -0.48 4.41 1.35
C GLY A 99 -0.56 4.93 -0.09
N GLY A 100 0.10 4.25 -1.01
CA GLY A 100 -0.01 4.59 -2.42
C GLY A 100 0.52 3.49 -3.34
N ASN A 101 0.32 3.70 -4.64
CA ASN A 101 0.85 2.84 -5.69
C ASN A 101 1.55 3.74 -6.71
N VAL A 102 2.71 3.31 -7.18
CA VAL A 102 3.57 4.06 -8.10
C VAL A 102 4.00 3.12 -9.22
N VAL A 103 3.99 3.61 -10.45
CA VAL A 103 4.51 2.89 -11.62
C VAL A 103 5.56 3.78 -12.29
N LEU A 104 6.74 3.21 -12.45
CA LEU A 104 7.87 3.79 -13.17
C LEU A 104 8.04 3.11 -14.53
N ASP A 105 8.65 3.80 -15.48
CA ASP A 105 9.11 3.19 -16.73
C ASP A 105 10.50 2.53 -16.59
N GLY A 106 11.00 1.91 -17.66
CA GLY A 106 12.31 1.25 -17.68
C GLY A 106 13.50 2.19 -17.50
N ARG A 107 13.29 3.52 -17.53
CA ARG A 107 14.29 4.56 -17.26
C ARG A 107 14.14 5.15 -15.86
N GLY A 108 13.28 4.56 -15.03
CA GLY A 108 12.99 5.01 -13.66
C GLY A 108 12.15 6.27 -13.59
N GLN A 109 11.52 6.71 -14.68
CA GLN A 109 10.69 7.91 -14.70
C GLN A 109 9.28 7.60 -14.19
N LEU A 110 8.69 8.54 -13.45
CA LEU A 110 7.33 8.40 -12.96
C LEU A 110 6.32 8.43 -14.12
N VAL A 111 5.58 7.34 -14.30
CA VAL A 111 4.51 7.25 -15.31
C VAL A 111 3.15 7.42 -14.68
N TRP A 112 2.95 6.85 -13.48
CA TRP A 112 1.67 6.90 -12.80
C TRP A 112 1.84 6.82 -11.29
N ARG A 113 0.96 7.52 -10.56
CA ARG A 113 0.90 7.50 -9.10
C ARG A 113 -0.55 7.60 -8.62
N ARG A 114 -0.92 6.79 -7.63
CA ARG A 114 -2.14 6.94 -6.82
C ARG A 114 -1.75 7.03 -5.35
N VAL A 115 -1.88 8.22 -4.79
CA VAL A 115 -1.83 8.44 -3.33
C VAL A 115 -3.21 8.15 -2.77
N GLY A 116 -3.30 7.22 -1.82
CA GLY A 116 -4.56 6.88 -1.17
C GLY A 116 -5.07 8.07 -0.36
N ARG A 117 -6.34 8.43 -0.52
CA ARG A 117 -7.03 9.50 0.24
C ARG A 117 -7.53 9.02 1.60
N GLY A 118 -7.35 7.75 1.92
CA GLY A 118 -7.79 7.09 3.14
C GLY A 118 -7.29 5.64 3.16
N PRO A 119 -7.51 4.91 4.26
CA PRO A 119 -7.02 3.53 4.39
C PRO A 119 -7.58 2.59 3.31
N ASP A 120 -8.84 2.80 2.91
CA ASP A 120 -9.55 2.00 1.91
C ASP A 120 -9.36 2.47 0.46
N ASP A 121 -8.73 3.62 0.22
CA ASP A 121 -8.57 4.18 -1.12
C ASP A 121 -7.42 3.50 -1.86
N ARG A 122 -7.74 2.36 -2.48
CA ARG A 122 -6.81 1.53 -3.24
C ARG A 122 -7.28 1.37 -4.69
N PRO A 123 -6.38 1.46 -5.68
CA PRO A 123 -6.72 1.17 -7.07
C PRO A 123 -7.03 -0.32 -7.23
N SER A 124 -7.88 -0.67 -8.20
CA SER A 124 -8.04 -2.07 -8.58
C SER A 124 -6.77 -2.60 -9.26
N VAL A 125 -6.62 -3.93 -9.32
CA VAL A 125 -5.48 -4.55 -10.02
C VAL A 125 -5.50 -4.23 -11.51
N GLU A 126 -6.67 -4.11 -12.15
CA GLU A 126 -6.81 -3.69 -13.55
C GLU A 126 -6.22 -2.30 -13.78
N THR A 127 -6.46 -1.37 -12.85
CA THR A 127 -5.89 -0.01 -12.92
C THR A 127 -4.36 -0.05 -12.88
N LEU A 128 -3.78 -0.96 -12.10
CA LEU A 128 -2.33 -1.18 -12.04
C LEU A 128 -1.80 -1.76 -13.35
N LEU A 129 -2.45 -2.79 -13.89
CA LEU A 129 -2.08 -3.42 -15.17
C LEU A 129 -2.10 -2.39 -16.32
N ASP A 130 -3.12 -1.54 -16.38
CA ASP A 130 -3.23 -0.47 -17.36
C ASP A 130 -2.10 0.58 -17.20
N ALA A 131 -1.76 0.93 -15.96
CA ALA A 131 -0.65 1.83 -15.69
C ALA A 131 0.70 1.24 -16.12
N MET A 132 0.93 -0.05 -15.86
CA MET A 132 2.14 -0.76 -16.30
C MET A 132 2.22 -0.85 -17.82
N LYS A 133 1.10 -1.11 -18.51
CA LYS A 133 1.04 -1.10 -19.97
C LYS A 133 1.46 0.25 -20.55
N ARG A 134 1.00 1.36 -19.98
CA ARG A 134 1.43 2.72 -20.39
C ARG A 134 2.93 2.94 -20.19
N ALA A 135 3.51 2.41 -19.12
CA ALA A 135 4.93 2.56 -18.81
C ALA A 135 5.84 1.80 -19.79
N GLN A 136 5.41 0.62 -20.23
CA GLN A 136 6.13 -0.15 -21.26
C GLN A 136 6.18 0.60 -22.59
N THR A 137 5.07 1.17 -23.05
CA THR A 137 5.02 1.90 -24.33
C THR A 137 5.98 3.09 -24.35
N ARG A 138 6.12 3.82 -23.23
CA ARG A 138 7.08 4.93 -23.12
C ARG A 138 8.54 4.47 -23.11
N SER A 139 8.81 3.25 -22.65
CA SER A 139 10.16 2.70 -22.61
C SER A 139 10.66 2.26 -24.00
N SER A 140 9.73 1.89 -24.90
CA SER A 140 10.03 1.46 -26.27
C SER A 140 10.24 2.61 -27.27
N THR A 141 10.04 3.87 -26.84
CA THR A 141 10.25 5.07 -27.66
C THR A 141 11.54 5.78 -27.26
#